data_AF-A0A4R7STY8-F1
#
_entry.id   AF-A0A4R7STY8-F1
#
_cell.length_a   1.000
_cell.length_b   1.000
_cell.length_c   1.000
_cell.angle_alpha   90.00
_cell.angle_beta   90.00
_cell.angle_gamma   90.00
#
_symmetry.space_group_name_H-M   'P 1'
#
loop_
_entity.id
_entity.type
_entity.pdbx_description
1 polymer ?
#
loop_
_entity_poly.entity_id
_entity_poly.type
_entity_poly.pdbx_seq_one_letter_code
_entity_poly.pdbx_strand_id
1 'polypeptide(L)'
;MVFLAVLLFCGQGMAAGFVRCQLADGFDFPVGKPNSDGYYKSRGYWPNGHLGEDWNGKAGGDSDLGDPIYATARGVVVISENIGVGWGNCIIVRHAYRDETGKIAMVDSLYAHLHQRMVKVGQTVEKGQLVGTMGGNNGMYLVHLHFEMRKNLRIGMNRSQFARDNSNYYSPTDFINKHRVLPTSFQKYPIPLGIFAPYGRSLADARSDGGETAVKVPTLPSTQRNLPDTGPSADDEDFWSKLRTRLKQGKMTEGVDPPP
;
A
#
# COMPACT_ATOMS: atom_id res chain seq x y z
N MET A 1 49.27 -26.86 -6.53
CA MET A 1 48.52 -25.73 -5.92
C MET A 1 47.14 -25.73 -6.53
N VAL A 2 46.14 -26.24 -5.82
CA VAL A 2 44.72 -26.21 -6.25
C VAL A 2 44.09 -25.02 -5.55
N PHE A 3 43.69 -24.00 -6.32
CA PHE A 3 42.88 -22.89 -5.80
C PHE A 3 41.43 -23.33 -5.72
N LEU A 4 40.95 -23.56 -4.50
CA LEU A 4 39.54 -23.75 -4.19
C LEU A 4 38.86 -22.36 -4.20
N ALA A 5 38.13 -22.06 -5.26
CA ALA A 5 37.27 -20.88 -5.31
C ALA A 5 36.01 -21.15 -4.48
N VAL A 6 35.96 -20.61 -3.26
CA VAL A 6 34.73 -20.56 -2.47
C VAL A 6 33.88 -19.42 -3.01
N LEU A 7 32.95 -19.75 -3.90
CA LEU A 7 31.83 -18.88 -4.27
C LEU A 7 30.83 -18.83 -3.11
N LEU A 8 31.01 -17.87 -2.20
CA LEU A 8 29.99 -17.48 -1.24
C LEU A 8 28.89 -16.70 -1.97
N PHE A 9 27.89 -17.41 -2.49
CA PHE A 9 26.58 -16.81 -2.74
C PHE A 9 25.91 -16.58 -1.38
N CYS A 10 26.10 -15.40 -0.81
CA CYS A 10 25.30 -14.96 0.33
C CYS A 10 23.94 -14.52 -0.20
N GLY A 11 23.04 -15.48 -0.42
CA GLY A 11 21.61 -15.20 -0.47
C GLY A 11 21.18 -14.75 0.90
N GLN A 12 21.23 -13.45 1.18
CA GLN A 12 20.65 -12.90 2.40
C GLN A 12 19.13 -12.94 2.24
N GLY A 13 18.52 -14.01 2.73
CA GLY A 13 17.14 -13.93 3.18
C GLY A 13 17.04 -12.76 4.15
N MET A 14 16.20 -11.78 3.84
CA MET A 14 15.90 -10.69 4.77
C MET A 14 15.27 -11.31 6.01
N ALA A 15 16.03 -11.45 7.10
CA ALA A 15 15.48 -11.86 8.38
C ALA A 15 14.32 -10.92 8.74
N ALA A 16 13.22 -11.48 9.26
CA ALA A 16 12.07 -10.69 9.68
C ALA A 16 12.53 -9.63 10.69
N GLY A 17 12.31 -8.36 10.36
CA GLY A 17 12.77 -7.22 11.14
C GLY A 17 11.70 -6.14 11.23
N PHE A 18 12.00 -5.03 11.87
CA PHE A 18 11.12 -3.87 11.87
C PHE A 18 11.90 -2.55 11.87
N VAL A 19 11.30 -1.51 11.32
CA VAL A 19 11.76 -0.13 11.44
C VAL A 19 10.70 0.66 12.18
N ARG A 20 11.11 1.49 13.15
CA ARG A 20 10.16 2.31 13.91
C ARG A 20 9.93 3.63 13.19
N CYS A 21 8.69 3.87 12.78
CA CYS A 21 8.29 5.08 12.05
C CYS A 21 7.07 5.74 12.71
N GLN A 22 6.91 7.06 12.55
CA GLN A 22 5.68 7.74 12.94
C GLN A 22 4.53 7.32 12.01
N LEU A 23 3.30 7.55 12.46
CA LEU A 23 2.13 7.26 11.63
C LEU A 23 2.05 8.20 10.43
N ALA A 24 1.46 7.73 9.35
CA ALA A 24 1.00 8.59 8.27
C ALA A 24 -0.03 9.60 8.80
N ASP A 25 0.15 10.86 8.43
CA ASP A 25 -0.75 11.97 8.75
C ASP A 25 -1.82 12.21 7.68
N GLY A 26 -1.82 11.38 6.64
CA GLY A 26 -2.69 11.47 5.49
C GLY A 26 -2.04 10.83 4.27
N PHE A 27 -2.80 10.73 3.18
CA PHE A 27 -2.36 10.15 1.91
C PHE A 27 -2.61 11.14 0.77
N ASP A 28 -1.63 11.29 -0.12
CA ASP A 28 -1.69 12.11 -1.33
C ASP A 28 -1.49 11.28 -2.60
N PHE A 29 -1.93 11.79 -3.75
CA PHE A 29 -1.64 11.11 -5.01
C PHE A 29 -0.12 11.07 -5.28
N PRO A 30 0.38 9.96 -5.85
CA PRO A 30 1.82 9.76 -6.05
C PRO A 30 2.38 10.55 -7.24
N VAL A 31 1.51 11.13 -8.06
CA VAL A 31 1.82 12.03 -9.19
C VAL A 31 1.11 13.35 -8.97
N GLY A 32 1.63 14.46 -9.53
CA GLY A 32 0.97 15.77 -9.48
C GLY A 32 0.48 16.17 -8.07
N LYS A 33 1.24 15.78 -7.04
CA LYS A 33 0.81 15.88 -5.64
C LYS A 33 0.36 17.31 -5.27
N PRO A 34 -0.65 17.47 -4.39
CA PRO A 34 -1.35 16.39 -3.69
C PRO A 34 -2.50 15.77 -4.51
N ASN A 35 -2.93 16.42 -5.60
CA ASN A 35 -4.22 16.19 -6.24
C ASN A 35 -4.14 15.58 -7.65
N SER A 36 -3.00 15.00 -8.04
CA SER A 36 -2.76 14.48 -9.39
C SER A 36 -2.81 15.55 -10.49
N ASP A 37 -2.47 16.80 -10.15
CA ASP A 37 -2.47 17.92 -11.07
C ASP A 37 -1.53 17.65 -12.26
N GLY A 38 -2.04 17.80 -13.48
CA GLY A 38 -1.30 17.48 -14.72
C GLY A 38 -1.37 16.02 -15.16
N TYR A 39 -2.00 15.15 -14.38
CA TYR A 39 -2.13 13.71 -14.67
C TYR A 39 -3.59 13.30 -14.82
N TYR A 40 -3.82 12.13 -15.41
CA TYR A 40 -5.11 11.49 -15.44
C TYR A 40 -4.96 9.98 -15.23
N LYS A 41 -6.03 9.36 -14.73
CA LYS A 41 -6.13 7.92 -14.56
C LYS A 41 -6.54 7.29 -15.89
N SER A 42 -5.59 6.68 -16.60
CA SER A 42 -5.84 6.01 -17.88
C SER A 42 -6.53 4.65 -17.69
N ARG A 43 -6.31 4.01 -16.53
CA ARG A 43 -6.95 2.74 -16.18
C ARG A 43 -7.27 2.69 -14.69
N GLY A 44 -8.52 2.34 -14.36
CA GLY A 44 -8.99 2.22 -12.97
C GLY A 44 -8.70 0.86 -12.33
N TYR A 45 -9.00 0.76 -11.03
CA TYR A 45 -9.02 -0.50 -10.29
C TYR A 45 -10.30 -1.29 -10.59
N TRP A 46 -10.19 -2.62 -10.70
CA TRP A 46 -11.33 -3.53 -10.59
C TRP A 46 -10.91 -4.93 -10.12
N PRO A 47 -11.72 -5.57 -9.26
CA PRO A 47 -11.44 -6.90 -8.74
C PRO A 47 -11.37 -7.93 -9.87
N ASN A 48 -10.51 -8.93 -9.69
CA ASN A 48 -10.16 -10.00 -10.61
C ASN A 48 -9.53 -9.55 -11.94
N GLY A 49 -9.20 -8.26 -12.08
CA GLY A 49 -8.50 -7.74 -13.24
C GLY A 49 -7.36 -6.81 -12.86
N HIS A 50 -7.61 -5.50 -12.92
CA HIS A 50 -6.57 -4.50 -12.69
C HIS A 50 -6.51 -4.10 -11.20
N LEU A 51 -5.43 -4.47 -10.52
CA LEU A 51 -5.33 -4.41 -9.06
C LEU A 51 -4.75 -3.09 -8.53
N GLY A 52 -4.79 -2.08 -9.40
CA GLY A 52 -4.31 -0.73 -9.14
C GLY A 52 -4.90 0.25 -10.13
N GLU A 53 -4.23 1.38 -10.26
CA GLU A 53 -4.55 2.44 -11.20
C GLU A 53 -3.32 2.77 -12.04
N ASP A 54 -3.55 2.97 -13.33
CA ASP A 54 -2.51 3.46 -14.25
C ASP A 54 -2.69 4.97 -14.42
N TRP A 55 -1.62 5.72 -14.19
CA TRP A 55 -1.59 7.17 -14.22
C TRP A 55 -0.64 7.68 -15.30
N ASN A 56 -1.13 8.64 -16.09
CA ASN A 56 -0.43 9.21 -17.23
C ASN A 56 -0.42 10.74 -17.17
N GLY A 57 0.64 11.34 -17.72
CA GLY A 57 0.72 12.78 -17.96
C GLY A 57 -0.25 13.21 -19.07
N LYS A 58 -0.85 14.39 -18.94
CA LYS A 58 -1.83 14.90 -19.92
C LYS A 58 -1.23 15.32 -21.26
N ALA A 59 0.10 15.42 -21.36
CA ALA A 59 0.79 15.80 -22.60
C ALA A 59 0.79 14.67 -23.66
N GLY A 60 0.47 13.43 -23.26
CA GLY A 60 0.26 12.28 -24.17
C GLY A 60 1.54 11.62 -24.67
N GLY A 61 1.39 10.45 -25.30
CA GLY A 61 2.53 9.60 -25.68
C GLY A 61 3.36 9.19 -24.46
N ASP A 62 4.68 9.13 -24.62
CA ASP A 62 5.64 8.85 -23.54
C ASP A 62 6.24 10.14 -22.94
N SER A 63 5.51 11.27 -23.03
CA SER A 63 5.99 12.57 -22.54
C SER A 63 6.15 12.65 -21.02
N ASP A 64 5.55 11.72 -20.30
CA ASP A 64 5.65 11.52 -18.86
C ASP A 64 6.85 10.65 -18.45
N LEU A 65 7.72 10.25 -19.40
CA LEU A 65 8.96 9.53 -19.07
C LEU A 65 9.85 10.37 -18.16
N GLY A 66 10.18 9.83 -16.99
CA GLY A 66 11.02 10.52 -16.02
C GLY A 66 10.24 11.44 -15.08
N ASP A 67 8.92 11.56 -15.23
CA ASP A 67 8.10 12.36 -14.32
C ASP A 67 8.24 11.91 -12.86
N PRO A 68 8.20 12.85 -11.90
CA PRO A 68 8.48 12.54 -10.51
C PRO A 68 7.35 11.72 -9.86
N ILE A 69 7.73 10.63 -9.20
CA ILE A 69 6.83 9.79 -8.39
C ILE A 69 7.14 9.99 -6.92
N TYR A 70 6.11 10.32 -6.14
CA TYR A 70 6.21 10.66 -4.74
C TYR A 70 5.58 9.58 -3.84
N ALA A 71 6.12 9.41 -2.63
CA ALA A 71 5.51 8.60 -1.60
C ALA A 71 4.12 9.16 -1.25
N THR A 72 3.08 8.33 -1.36
CA THR A 72 1.70 8.72 -1.05
C THR A 72 1.52 9.15 0.41
N ALA A 73 2.33 8.61 1.33
CA ALA A 73 2.29 8.93 2.73
C ALA A 73 3.64 8.62 3.39
N ARG A 74 3.80 9.04 4.64
CA ARG A 74 4.92 8.60 5.48
C ARG A 74 4.91 7.08 5.60
N GLY A 75 6.07 6.44 5.52
CA GLY A 75 6.17 4.99 5.65
C GLY A 75 7.60 4.48 5.62
N VAL A 76 7.74 3.17 5.48
CA VAL A 76 9.03 2.49 5.34
C VAL A 76 9.04 1.70 4.03
N VAL A 77 10.11 1.85 3.26
CA VAL A 77 10.31 1.10 2.02
C VAL A 77 10.55 -0.37 2.35
N VAL A 78 9.67 -1.25 1.88
CA VAL A 78 9.76 -2.71 2.08
C VAL A 78 10.25 -3.44 0.84
N ILE A 79 10.08 -2.86 -0.36
CA ILE A 79 10.68 -3.32 -1.61
C ILE A 79 11.24 -2.09 -2.35
N SER A 80 12.44 -2.24 -2.90
CA SER A 80 12.96 -1.37 -3.95
C SER A 80 13.86 -2.24 -4.81
N GLU A 81 13.30 -2.80 -5.89
CA GLU A 81 13.97 -3.82 -6.72
C GLU A 81 13.53 -3.72 -8.20
N ASN A 82 14.34 -4.27 -9.09
CA ASN A 82 13.90 -4.54 -10.46
C ASN A 82 13.33 -5.95 -10.51
N ILE A 83 12.02 -6.05 -10.66
CA ILE A 83 11.27 -7.31 -10.62
C ILE A 83 11.29 -8.01 -11.99
N GLY A 84 11.67 -7.29 -13.05
CA GLY A 84 11.82 -7.82 -14.39
C GLY A 84 10.50 -7.87 -15.16
N VAL A 85 10.31 -8.94 -15.94
CA VAL A 85 9.23 -9.04 -16.92
C VAL A 85 7.86 -8.77 -16.29
N GLY A 86 7.09 -7.88 -16.93
CA GLY A 86 5.76 -7.50 -16.49
C GLY A 86 5.68 -6.43 -15.40
N TRP A 87 6.80 -6.06 -14.77
CA TRP A 87 6.81 -5.10 -13.64
C TRP A 87 7.87 -4.00 -13.79
N GLY A 88 9.09 -4.36 -14.18
CA GLY A 88 10.24 -3.47 -14.19
C GLY A 88 10.68 -3.07 -12.78
N ASN A 89 11.18 -1.85 -12.64
CA ASN A 89 11.50 -1.30 -11.33
C ASN A 89 10.23 -1.07 -10.52
N CYS A 90 10.23 -1.60 -9.29
CA CYS A 90 9.14 -1.45 -8.34
C CYS A 90 9.64 -0.94 -6.99
N ILE A 91 8.80 -0.15 -6.34
CA ILE A 91 8.93 0.22 -4.94
C ILE A 91 7.65 -0.20 -4.23
N ILE A 92 7.77 -0.71 -3.01
CA ILE A 92 6.65 -0.80 -2.07
C ILE A 92 6.99 -0.03 -0.82
N VAL A 93 6.10 0.86 -0.40
CA VAL A 93 6.18 1.56 0.88
C VAL A 93 5.06 1.06 1.79
N ARG A 94 5.42 0.65 3.01
CA ARG A 94 4.48 0.27 4.05
C ARG A 94 4.17 1.44 4.96
N HIS A 95 2.90 1.73 5.12
CA HIS A 95 2.40 2.84 5.91
C HIS A 95 1.70 2.29 7.15
N ALA A 96 2.04 2.81 8.33
CA ALA A 96 1.23 2.63 9.53
C ALA A 96 0.39 3.89 9.70
N TYR A 97 -0.91 3.73 9.95
CA TYR A 97 -1.83 4.85 10.07
C TYR A 97 -2.92 4.55 11.08
N ARG A 98 -3.63 5.58 11.54
CA ARG A 98 -4.78 5.41 12.41
C ARG A 98 -6.04 5.31 11.56
N ASP A 99 -6.76 4.21 11.67
CA ASP A 99 -8.03 4.01 10.96
C ASP A 99 -9.18 4.79 11.62
N GLU A 100 -10.36 4.76 10.99
CA GLU A 100 -11.59 5.40 11.51
C GLU A 100 -12.02 4.94 12.91
N THR A 101 -11.60 3.74 13.34
CA THR A 101 -11.89 3.19 14.67
C THR A 101 -10.85 3.61 15.71
N GLY A 102 -9.81 4.33 15.31
CA GLY A 102 -8.70 4.76 16.16
C GLY A 102 -7.60 3.71 16.31
N LYS A 103 -7.70 2.55 15.63
CA LYS A 103 -6.70 1.48 15.69
C LYS A 103 -5.56 1.77 14.74
N ILE A 104 -4.38 1.21 15.04
CA ILE A 104 -3.25 1.27 14.12
C ILE A 104 -3.45 0.19 13.07
N ALA A 105 -3.70 0.63 11.84
CA ALA A 105 -3.75 -0.19 10.66
C ALA A 105 -2.47 -0.02 9.83
N MET A 106 -2.25 -0.94 8.89
CA MET A 106 -1.14 -0.86 7.96
C MET A 106 -1.62 -1.16 6.54
N VAL A 107 -1.01 -0.48 5.57
CA VAL A 107 -1.30 -0.65 4.15
C VAL A 107 0.01 -0.53 3.36
N ASP A 108 0.13 -1.30 2.29
CA ASP A 108 1.25 -1.20 1.35
C ASP A 108 0.82 -0.38 0.13
N SER A 109 1.63 0.60 -0.26
CA SER A 109 1.53 1.27 -1.55
C SER A 109 2.59 0.72 -2.50
N LEU A 110 2.20 0.28 -3.70
CA LEU A 110 3.12 -0.18 -4.74
C LEU A 110 3.22 0.86 -5.86
N TYR A 111 4.44 1.11 -6.33
CA TYR A 111 4.78 1.95 -7.46
C TYR A 111 5.57 1.10 -8.45
N ALA A 112 5.03 0.83 -9.64
CA ALA A 112 5.65 -0.03 -10.65
C ALA A 112 5.95 0.71 -11.96
N HIS A 113 6.63 -0.01 -12.86
CA HIS A 113 7.10 0.45 -14.17
C HIS A 113 8.08 1.63 -14.11
N LEU A 114 8.69 1.87 -12.95
CA LEU A 114 9.53 3.04 -12.72
C LEU A 114 10.74 3.04 -13.68
N HIS A 115 11.13 4.23 -14.14
CA HIS A 115 12.39 4.40 -14.83
C HIS A 115 13.57 4.35 -13.85
N GLN A 116 13.48 5.08 -12.73
CA GLN A 116 14.48 5.06 -11.66
C GLN A 116 13.83 4.87 -10.28
N ARG A 117 14.59 4.22 -9.38
CA ARG A 117 14.27 4.09 -7.95
C ARG A 117 15.25 4.93 -7.15
N MET A 118 14.74 5.80 -6.29
CA MET A 118 15.53 6.78 -5.54
C MET A 118 15.59 6.47 -4.03
N VAL A 119 15.07 5.32 -3.63
CA VAL A 119 15.02 4.87 -2.23
C VAL A 119 15.43 3.41 -2.09
N LYS A 120 15.83 3.01 -0.88
CA LYS A 120 16.31 1.66 -0.55
C LYS A 120 15.43 1.00 0.50
N VAL A 121 15.39 -0.34 0.53
CA VAL A 121 14.67 -1.10 1.57
C VAL A 121 15.14 -0.70 2.97
N GLY A 122 14.19 -0.56 3.90
CA GLY A 122 14.43 -0.10 5.27
C GLY A 122 14.44 1.43 5.44
N GLN A 123 14.52 2.20 4.35
CA GLN A 123 14.47 3.66 4.41
C GLN A 123 13.08 4.14 4.85
N THR A 124 13.03 5.06 5.81
CA THR A 124 11.82 5.84 6.12
C THR A 124 11.66 6.95 5.08
N VAL A 125 10.45 7.12 4.58
CA VAL A 125 10.07 8.18 3.64
C VAL A 125 8.95 9.03 4.23
N GLU A 126 8.93 10.31 3.89
CA GLU A 126 7.86 11.25 4.26
C GLU A 126 6.82 11.38 3.14
N LYS A 127 5.60 11.82 3.49
CA LYS A 127 4.55 12.10 2.50
C LYS A 127 5.04 13.14 1.49
N GLY A 128 4.87 12.84 0.21
CA GLY A 128 5.33 13.71 -0.88
C GLY A 128 6.84 13.69 -1.12
N GLN A 129 7.61 12.83 -0.45
CA GLN A 129 9.03 12.65 -0.77
C GLN A 129 9.17 11.96 -2.14
N LEU A 130 10.11 12.43 -2.97
CA LEU A 130 10.44 11.77 -4.24
C LEU A 130 11.00 10.36 -3.98
N VAL A 131 10.39 9.34 -4.59
CA VAL A 131 10.80 7.93 -4.43
C VAL A 131 11.29 7.29 -5.72
N GLY A 132 10.92 7.84 -6.86
CA GLY A 132 11.35 7.36 -8.17
C GLY A 132 10.84 8.25 -9.29
N THR A 133 10.99 7.77 -10.51
CA THR A 133 10.50 8.44 -11.72
C THR A 133 9.70 7.48 -12.59
N MET A 134 8.72 8.02 -13.31
CA MET A 134 7.81 7.25 -14.15
C MET A 134 8.55 6.63 -15.34
N GLY A 135 8.11 5.45 -15.79
CA GLY A 135 8.72 4.74 -16.91
C GLY A 135 7.73 3.80 -17.61
N GLY A 136 8.25 2.97 -18.52
CA GLY A 136 7.46 2.02 -19.33
C GLY A 136 8.07 0.62 -19.37
N ASN A 137 8.85 0.25 -18.34
CA ASN A 137 9.57 -1.04 -18.28
C ASN A 137 10.38 -1.34 -19.56
N ASN A 138 11.29 -0.43 -19.93
CA ASN A 138 12.13 -0.52 -21.14
C ASN A 138 11.32 -0.66 -22.45
N GLY A 139 10.19 0.03 -22.55
CA GLY A 139 9.35 0.05 -23.75
C GLY A 139 8.40 -1.15 -23.88
N MET A 140 8.31 -2.01 -22.86
CA MET A 140 7.28 -3.06 -22.83
C MET A 140 5.87 -2.47 -22.71
N TYR A 141 5.76 -1.29 -22.10
CA TYR A 141 4.53 -0.52 -21.99
C TYR A 141 4.76 0.91 -22.48
N LEU A 142 3.69 1.56 -22.94
CA LEU A 142 3.65 3.02 -22.95
C LEU A 142 3.92 3.52 -21.53
N VAL A 143 4.60 4.65 -21.40
CA VAL A 143 4.97 5.17 -20.09
C VAL A 143 3.72 5.45 -19.28
N HIS A 144 3.73 4.98 -18.02
CA HIS A 144 2.71 5.27 -17.01
C HIS A 144 3.22 4.85 -15.64
N LEU A 145 2.61 5.36 -14.57
CA LEU A 145 2.74 4.78 -13.24
C LEU A 145 1.64 3.75 -13.04
N HIS A 146 2.00 2.50 -12.74
CA HIS A 146 1.08 1.54 -12.14
C HIS A 146 1.15 1.64 -10.61
N PHE A 147 0.02 1.98 -9.98
CA PHE A 147 -0.08 2.25 -8.54
C PHE A 147 -1.12 1.39 -7.86
N GLU A 148 -0.74 0.68 -6.78
CA GLU A 148 -1.68 -0.17 -6.01
C GLU A 148 -1.70 0.22 -4.53
N MET A 149 -2.84 0.00 -3.87
CA MET A 149 -2.99 0.07 -2.42
C MET A 149 -3.46 -1.29 -1.88
N ARG A 150 -2.67 -1.92 -1.01
CA ARG A 150 -2.83 -3.31 -0.60
C ARG A 150 -3.07 -3.45 0.89
N LYS A 151 -4.16 -4.14 1.24
CA LYS A 151 -4.53 -4.53 2.60
C LYS A 151 -3.60 -5.59 3.16
N ASN A 152 -3.31 -6.60 2.32
CA ASN A 152 -2.57 -7.77 2.74
C ASN A 152 -1.05 -7.57 2.54
N LEU A 153 -0.38 -7.36 3.67
CA LEU A 153 1.04 -7.08 3.76
C LEU A 153 1.95 -8.25 3.37
N ARG A 154 1.38 -9.44 3.13
CA ARG A 154 2.12 -10.66 2.73
C ARG A 154 2.25 -10.83 1.22
N ILE A 155 1.58 -9.98 0.43
CA ILE A 155 1.58 -10.12 -1.03
C ILE A 155 2.98 -9.94 -1.62
N GLY A 156 3.72 -8.91 -1.18
CA GLY A 156 5.00 -8.56 -1.79
C GLY A 156 4.85 -8.42 -3.32
N MET A 157 5.70 -9.06 -4.11
CA MET A 157 5.51 -9.10 -5.58
C MET A 157 4.75 -10.34 -6.08
N ASN A 158 4.31 -11.23 -5.19
CA ASN A 158 3.70 -12.53 -5.54
C ASN A 158 2.17 -12.45 -5.72
N ARG A 159 1.67 -11.43 -6.44
CA ARG A 159 0.22 -11.16 -6.56
C ARG A 159 -0.63 -12.35 -7.05
N SER A 160 -0.06 -13.25 -7.84
CA SER A 160 -0.76 -14.41 -8.41
C SER A 160 -1.10 -15.48 -7.36
N GLN A 161 -0.47 -15.43 -6.19
CA GLN A 161 -0.70 -16.38 -5.09
C GLN A 161 -1.83 -15.94 -4.14
N PHE A 162 -2.46 -14.80 -4.39
CA PHE A 162 -3.48 -14.21 -3.50
C PHE A 162 -4.75 -13.88 -4.28
N ALA A 163 -5.88 -13.83 -3.56
CA ALA A 163 -7.14 -13.38 -4.14
C ALA A 163 -6.99 -11.96 -4.71
N ARG A 164 -7.47 -11.75 -5.93
CA ARG A 164 -7.28 -10.53 -6.72
C ARG A 164 -8.43 -9.57 -6.54
N ASP A 165 -8.95 -9.45 -5.32
CA ASP A 165 -10.21 -8.74 -5.04
C ASP A 165 -10.10 -7.82 -3.81
N ASN A 166 -11.24 -7.28 -3.41
CA ASN A 166 -11.37 -6.34 -2.29
C ASN A 166 -10.98 -6.95 -0.93
N SER A 167 -10.75 -8.25 -0.80
CA SER A 167 -10.20 -8.82 0.44
C SER A 167 -8.72 -8.42 0.64
N ASN A 168 -8.00 -8.20 -0.45
CA ASN A 168 -6.54 -7.96 -0.45
C ASN A 168 -6.15 -6.56 -0.93
N TYR A 169 -7.01 -5.90 -1.70
CA TYR A 169 -6.73 -4.61 -2.34
C TYR A 169 -7.77 -3.55 -1.96
N TYR A 170 -7.35 -2.29 -1.99
CA TYR A 170 -8.23 -1.14 -2.03
C TYR A 170 -8.28 -0.58 -3.45
N SER A 171 -9.39 0.07 -3.80
CA SER A 171 -9.37 1.10 -4.86
C SER A 171 -8.43 2.23 -4.39
N PRO A 172 -7.33 2.53 -5.11
CA PRO A 172 -6.34 3.51 -4.66
C PRO A 172 -6.91 4.93 -4.52
N THR A 173 -7.65 5.43 -5.51
CA THR A 173 -8.30 6.75 -5.46
C THR A 173 -9.24 6.87 -4.26
N ASP A 174 -10.10 5.86 -4.03
CA ASP A 174 -11.07 5.91 -2.93
C ASP A 174 -10.37 5.87 -1.57
N PHE A 175 -9.33 5.04 -1.45
CA PHE A 175 -8.53 4.98 -0.23
C PHE A 175 -7.87 6.33 0.05
N ILE A 176 -7.19 6.92 -0.92
CA ILE A 176 -6.48 8.20 -0.76
C ILE A 176 -7.48 9.30 -0.37
N ASN A 177 -8.60 9.41 -1.08
CA ASN A 177 -9.60 10.44 -0.81
C ASN A 177 -10.25 10.30 0.58
N LYS A 178 -10.49 9.07 1.06
CA LYS A 178 -10.99 8.84 2.42
C LYS A 178 -9.96 9.18 3.51
N HIS A 179 -8.67 9.12 3.21
CA HIS A 179 -7.59 9.22 4.19
C HIS A 179 -6.64 10.41 3.93
N ARG A 180 -7.15 11.53 3.40
CA ARG A 180 -6.33 12.74 3.15
C ARG A 180 -5.70 13.36 4.39
N VAL A 181 -6.43 13.29 5.51
CA VAL A 181 -6.01 13.84 6.80
C VAL A 181 -6.30 12.79 7.87
N LEU A 182 -5.27 12.42 8.63
CA LEU A 182 -5.37 11.41 9.67
C LEU A 182 -4.79 11.92 11.00
N PRO A 183 -5.30 11.43 12.15
CA PRO A 183 -4.71 11.74 13.45
C PRO A 183 -3.31 11.15 13.56
N THR A 184 -2.35 11.99 13.94
CA THR A 184 -0.94 11.63 14.10
C THR A 184 -0.48 11.84 15.54
N SER A 185 0.64 11.24 15.90
CA SER A 185 1.39 11.56 17.10
C SER A 185 2.89 11.42 16.83
N PHE A 186 3.73 11.99 17.70
CA PHE A 186 5.18 11.82 17.60
C PHE A 186 5.66 10.39 17.94
N GLN A 187 4.75 9.52 18.42
CA GLN A 187 5.06 8.13 18.76
C GLN A 187 5.45 7.33 17.51
N LYS A 188 6.52 6.53 17.64
CA LYS A 188 6.99 5.65 16.58
C LYS A 188 6.51 4.21 16.80
N TYR A 189 5.95 3.61 15.77
CA TYR A 189 5.39 2.25 15.75
C TYR A 189 6.28 1.32 14.92
N PRO A 190 6.41 0.03 15.32
CA PRO A 190 7.19 -0.93 14.55
C PRO A 190 6.47 -1.24 13.23
N ILE A 191 7.15 -1.00 12.11
CA ILE A 191 6.70 -1.39 10.77
C ILE A 191 7.49 -2.63 10.34
N PRO A 192 6.84 -3.79 10.16
CA PRO A 192 7.53 -5.03 9.87
C PRO A 192 8.13 -5.05 8.46
N LEU A 193 9.31 -5.65 8.34
CA LEU A 193 10.05 -5.93 7.11
C LEU A 193 10.14 -7.46 6.90
N GLY A 194 10.33 -7.90 5.65
CA GLY A 194 10.63 -9.31 5.37
C GLY A 194 9.50 -10.29 5.70
N ILE A 195 8.23 -9.88 5.61
CA ILE A 195 7.07 -10.72 5.94
C ILE A 195 6.34 -11.33 4.73
N PHE A 196 6.94 -11.21 3.54
CA PHE A 196 6.48 -11.79 2.29
C PHE A 196 7.60 -12.61 1.66
N ALA A 197 7.24 -13.60 0.83
CA ALA A 197 8.22 -14.41 0.11
C ALA A 197 8.95 -13.58 -0.96
N PRO A 198 10.20 -13.95 -1.31
CA PRO A 198 10.86 -13.44 -2.51
C PRO A 198 9.99 -13.64 -3.75
N TYR A 199 10.13 -12.77 -4.75
CA TYR A 199 9.33 -12.88 -5.97
C TYR A 199 9.55 -14.22 -6.68
N GLY A 200 8.46 -14.87 -7.11
CA GLY A 200 8.47 -16.17 -7.79
C GLY A 200 8.60 -17.38 -6.86
N ARG A 201 8.69 -17.18 -5.54
CA ARG A 201 8.74 -18.24 -4.52
C ARG A 201 7.41 -18.31 -3.76
N SER A 202 7.04 -19.48 -3.25
CA SER A 202 5.88 -19.59 -2.38
C SER A 202 6.20 -19.13 -0.95
N LEU A 203 5.19 -18.66 -0.21
CA LEU A 203 5.33 -18.38 1.23
C LEU A 203 5.72 -19.62 2.06
N ALA A 204 5.45 -20.83 1.56
CA ALA A 204 5.84 -22.07 2.22
C ALA A 204 7.35 -22.34 2.09
N ASP A 205 7.97 -21.92 0.99
CA ASP A 205 9.40 -22.14 0.73
C ASP A 205 10.32 -21.17 1.51
N ALA A 206 9.81 -20.01 1.94
CA ALA A 206 10.58 -19.04 2.72
C ALA A 206 10.72 -19.40 4.21
N ARG A 207 10.23 -20.58 4.63
CA ARG A 207 10.28 -21.07 6.02
C ARG A 207 11.32 -22.17 6.26
N SER A 208 12.09 -22.59 5.25
CA SER A 208 13.02 -23.72 5.39
C SER A 208 14.38 -23.38 5.99
N ASP A 209 14.71 -22.10 6.18
CA ASP A 209 16.02 -21.70 6.67
C ASP A 209 15.89 -21.22 8.12
N GLY A 210 16.24 -22.12 9.04
CA GLY A 210 15.96 -22.03 10.48
C GLY A 210 16.27 -20.68 11.12
N GLY A 211 15.26 -20.11 11.78
CA GLY A 211 15.34 -18.91 12.58
C GLY A 211 14.04 -18.69 13.34
N GLU A 212 14.01 -19.17 14.59
CA GLU A 212 12.91 -19.03 15.53
C GLU A 212 12.65 -17.54 15.81
N THR A 213 11.52 -17.01 15.33
CA THR A 213 10.68 -15.95 15.94
C THR A 213 9.61 -15.55 14.94
N ALA A 214 8.57 -16.38 14.82
CA ALA A 214 7.31 -15.92 14.30
C ALA A 214 6.84 -14.77 15.20
N VAL A 215 6.99 -13.52 14.75
CA VAL A 215 6.34 -12.38 15.38
C VAL A 215 4.85 -12.71 15.36
N LYS A 216 4.32 -13.06 16.54
CA LYS A 216 2.89 -13.11 16.78
C LYS A 216 2.37 -11.72 16.41
N VAL A 217 1.74 -11.62 15.25
CA VAL A 217 0.72 -10.59 15.05
C VAL A 217 -0.20 -10.71 16.26
N PRO A 218 -0.46 -9.65 17.03
CA PRO A 218 -1.37 -9.74 18.16
C PRO A 218 -2.71 -10.29 17.65
N THR A 219 -2.96 -11.57 17.91
CA THR A 219 -4.31 -12.11 17.86
C THR A 219 -4.99 -11.53 19.09
N LEU A 220 -5.91 -10.59 18.84
CA LEU A 220 -6.82 -10.12 19.88
C LEU A 220 -7.50 -11.35 20.50
N PRO A 221 -7.62 -11.43 21.84
CA PRO A 221 -8.29 -12.54 22.48
C PRO A 221 -9.70 -12.70 21.92
N SER A 222 -10.00 -13.88 21.37
CA SER A 222 -11.33 -14.27 20.93
C SER A 222 -12.20 -14.61 22.15
N THR A 223 -12.48 -13.61 22.99
CA THR A 223 -13.37 -13.75 24.15
C THR A 223 -14.24 -12.51 24.30
N GLN A 224 -15.15 -12.34 23.34
CA GLN A 224 -16.60 -12.23 23.59
C GLN A 224 -17.26 -12.12 22.22
N ARG A 225 -17.70 -13.27 21.69
CA ARG A 225 -18.77 -13.30 20.70
C ARG A 225 -20.00 -12.71 21.37
N ASN A 226 -20.44 -11.55 20.89
CA ASN A 226 -21.85 -11.12 20.78
C ASN A 226 -21.87 -9.70 20.18
N LEU A 227 -21.42 -9.57 18.94
CA LEU A 227 -21.83 -8.47 18.08
C LEU A 227 -22.37 -9.11 16.80
N PRO A 228 -23.61 -8.82 16.38
CA PRO A 228 -24.16 -9.39 15.16
C PRO A 228 -23.28 -8.96 13.97
N ASP A 229 -22.99 -9.93 13.09
CA ASP A 229 -22.12 -9.79 11.90
C ASP A 229 -22.70 -8.88 10.82
N THR A 230 -23.94 -8.44 11.01
CA THR A 230 -24.62 -7.47 10.17
C THR A 230 -24.75 -6.18 10.96
N GLY A 231 -24.57 -5.04 10.29
CA GLY A 231 -25.05 -3.76 10.83
C GLY A 231 -26.53 -3.86 11.26
N PRO A 232 -27.05 -2.86 11.99
CA PRO A 232 -28.44 -2.87 12.44
C PRO A 232 -29.35 -3.15 11.25
N SER A 233 -30.30 -4.07 11.42
CA SER A 233 -31.22 -4.42 10.36
C SER A 233 -32.06 -3.19 9.98
N ALA A 234 -32.60 -3.17 8.76
CA ALA A 234 -33.35 -2.01 8.26
C ALA A 234 -34.59 -1.69 9.13
N ASP A 235 -35.06 -2.66 9.91
CA ASP A 235 -36.19 -2.62 10.84
C ASP A 235 -35.81 -2.38 12.31
N ASP A 236 -34.53 -2.16 12.64
CA ASP A 236 -34.08 -1.80 13.99
C ASP A 236 -34.40 -0.33 14.33
N GLU A 237 -35.67 -0.06 14.64
CA GLU A 237 -36.17 1.29 14.92
C GLU A 237 -35.53 1.96 16.15
N ASP A 238 -35.03 1.18 17.12
CA ASP A 238 -34.33 1.75 18.29
C ASP A 238 -32.98 2.34 17.87
N PHE A 239 -32.23 1.62 17.03
CA PHE A 239 -30.99 2.12 16.45
C PHE A 239 -31.25 3.36 15.58
N TRP A 240 -32.19 3.28 14.63
CA TRP A 240 -32.47 4.38 13.71
C TRP A 240 -33.05 5.61 14.41
N SER A 241 -33.85 5.43 15.46
CA SER A 241 -34.35 6.53 16.30
C SER A 241 -33.21 7.24 17.04
N LYS A 242 -32.30 6.50 17.67
CA LYS A 242 -31.12 7.07 18.36
C LYS A 242 -30.20 7.80 17.39
N LEU A 243 -30.01 7.27 16.19
CA LEU A 243 -29.24 7.92 15.13
C LEU A 243 -29.90 9.21 14.66
N ARG A 244 -31.21 9.19 14.35
CA ARG A 244 -31.99 10.38 13.97
C ARG A 244 -31.95 11.46 15.06
N THR A 245 -32.01 11.08 16.34
CA THR A 245 -31.88 12.01 17.47
C THR A 245 -30.50 12.64 17.54
N ARG A 246 -29.43 11.87 17.30
CA ARG A 246 -28.05 12.40 17.23
C ARG A 246 -27.83 13.32 16.03
N LEU A 247 -28.43 13.02 14.88
CA LEU A 247 -28.44 13.88 13.69
C LEU A 247 -29.17 15.21 13.97
N LYS A 248 -30.34 15.15 14.63
CA LYS A 248 -31.10 16.35 15.06
C LYS A 248 -30.39 17.19 16.12
N GLN A 249 -29.47 16.60 16.90
CA GLN A 249 -28.70 17.28 17.96
C GLN A 249 -27.39 17.92 17.47
N GLY A 250 -27.13 17.96 16.15
CA GLY A 250 -26.21 18.94 15.56
C GLY A 250 -24.72 18.67 15.70
N LYS A 251 -24.23 17.52 15.24
CA LYS A 251 -22.81 17.34 14.83
C LYS A 251 -22.73 16.34 13.68
N MET A 252 -22.79 16.84 12.44
CA MET A 252 -22.26 16.31 11.15
C MET A 252 -23.17 16.84 10.02
N THR A 253 -22.61 17.56 9.05
CA THR A 253 -23.34 18.04 7.87
C THR A 253 -23.37 16.94 6.80
N GLU A 254 -24.55 16.63 6.25
CA GLU A 254 -24.69 15.80 5.05
C GLU A 254 -23.93 16.45 3.88
N GLY A 255 -23.09 15.66 3.20
CA GLY A 255 -22.44 16.08 1.97
C GLY A 255 -23.48 16.24 0.87
N VAL A 256 -23.54 17.42 0.28
CA VAL A 256 -24.44 17.72 -0.84
C VAL A 256 -23.87 17.08 -2.10
N ASP A 257 -24.70 16.35 -2.86
CA ASP A 257 -24.32 15.77 -4.15
C ASP A 257 -23.83 16.88 -5.13
N PRO A 258 -22.82 16.59 -5.99
CA PRO A 258 -22.40 17.55 -7.00
C PRO A 258 -23.49 17.74 -8.09
N PRO A 259 -23.58 18.94 -8.69
CA PRO A 259 -24.62 19.28 -9.66
C PRO A 259 -24.50 18.47 -10.97
N PRO A 260 -25.61 18.35 -11.72
CA PRO A 260 -25.77 17.43 -12.85
C PRO A 260 -24.82 17.67 -14.03
#